data_AF-A0A1H0B4N3-F1
#
_entry.id   AF-A0A1H0B4N3-F1
#
_cell.length_a   1.000
_cell.length_b   1.000
_cell.length_c   1.000
_cell.angle_alpha   90.00
_cell.angle_beta   90.00
_cell.angle_gamma   90.00
#
_symmetry.space_group_name_H-M   'P 1'
#
loop_
_entity.id
_entity.type
_entity.pdbx_description
1 polymer ?
#
loop_
_entity_poly.entity_id
_entity_poly.type
_entity_poly.pdbx_seq_one_letter_code
_entity_poly.pdbx_strand_id
1 'polypeptide(L)' 'MLKKVRIVLGIVVLLLAAFGLITKNFVAQPIMMVGLSAFILVGGIDELKKGNKRRGYMNIFLCVFVIAVLVQSFIK' A
#
# COMPACT_ATOMS: atom_id res chain seq x y z
N MET A 1 15.25 1.62 9.62
CA MET A 1 14.37 0.42 9.70
C MET A 1 13.16 0.53 8.77
N LEU A 2 12.36 1.61 8.84
CA LEU A 2 11.21 1.80 7.93
C LEU A 2 11.57 1.78 6.44
N LYS A 3 12.73 2.32 6.03
CA LYS A 3 13.21 2.20 4.64
C LYS A 3 13.34 0.75 4.14
N LYS A 4 13.87 -0.17 4.96
CA LYS A 4 14.02 -1.59 4.58
C LYS A 4 12.66 -2.26 4.44
N VAL A 5 11.78 -2.02 5.41
CA VAL A 5 10.39 -2.51 5.41
C VAL A 5 9.65 -2.01 4.17
N ARG A 6 9.79 -0.73 3.83
CA ARG A 6 9.20 -0.12 2.63
C ARG A 6 9.68 -0.79 1.34
N ILE A 7 10.98 -1.06 1.23
CA ILE A 7 11.55 -1.74 0.05
C ILE A 7 10.99 -3.16 -0.09
N VAL A 8 10.97 -3.93 1.01
CA VAL A 8 10.43 -5.30 0.99
C VAL A 8 8.94 -5.30 0.63
N LEU A 9 8.15 -4.44 1.24
CA LEU A 9 6.72 -4.26 0.90
C LEU A 9 6.52 -3.87 -0.57
N GLY A 10 7.34 -2.94 -1.08
CA GLY A 10 7.28 -2.52 -2.48
C GLY A 10 7.58 -3.67 -3.45
N ILE A 11 8.58 -4.50 -3.14
CA ILE A 11 8.92 -5.68 -3.95
C ILE A 11 7.76 -6.69 -3.94
N VAL A 12 7.18 -6.97 -2.78
CA VAL A 12 6.04 -7.90 -2.65
C VAL A 12 4.85 -7.40 -3.48
N VAL A 13 4.50 -6.12 -3.35
CA VAL A 13 3.38 -5.51 -4.11
C VAL A 13 3.65 -5.55 -5.62
N LEU A 14 4.88 -5.27 -6.06
CA LEU A 14 5.28 -5.37 -7.47
C LEU A 14 5.16 -6.79 -8.02
N LEU A 15 5.60 -7.79 -7.24
CA LEU A 15 5.49 -9.20 -7.64
C LEU A 15 4.03 -9.63 -7.76
N LEU A 16 3.17 -9.24 -6.82
CA LEU A 16 1.73 -9.51 -6.92
C LEU A 16 1.10 -8.81 -8.13
N ALA A 17 1.53 -7.59 -8.46
CA ALA A 17 1.04 -6.84 -9.61
C ALA A 17 1.46 -7.51 -10.93
N ALA A 18 2.73 -7.91 -11.02
CA ALA A 18 3.24 -8.66 -12.16
C ALA A 18 2.50 -10.01 -12.31
N PHE A 19 2.27 -10.71 -11.20
CA PHE A 19 1.54 -11.98 -11.19
C PHE A 19 0.12 -11.82 -11.74
N GLY A 20 -0.65 -10.86 -11.21
CA GLY A 20 -2.02 -10.61 -11.66
C GLY A 20 -2.10 -10.18 -13.14
N LEU A 21 -1.13 -9.40 -13.61
CA LEU A 21 -1.05 -8.96 -15.01
C LEU A 21 -0.72 -10.12 -15.96
N ILE A 22 0.24 -10.98 -15.60
CA ILE A 22 0.67 -12.13 -16.41
C ILE A 22 -0.42 -13.20 -16.45
N THR A 23 -0.97 -13.57 -15.29
CA THR A 23 -2.02 -14.60 -15.21
C THR A 23 -3.39 -14.11 -15.64
N LYS A 24 -3.56 -12.79 -15.87
CA LYS A 24 -4.85 -12.10 -16.08
C LYS A 24 -5.88 -12.42 -14.98
N ASN A 25 -5.42 -12.87 -13.82
CA ASN A 25 -6.26 -13.27 -12.71
C ASN A 25 -6.04 -12.33 -11.53
N PHE A 26 -7.09 -11.58 -11.21
CA PHE A 26 -7.06 -10.56 -10.17
C PHE A 26 -7.54 -11.07 -8.81
N VAL A 27 -7.58 -12.39 -8.58
CA VAL A 27 -7.93 -12.99 -7.28
C VAL A 27 -6.98 -12.50 -6.16
N ALA A 28 -5.72 -12.19 -6.48
CA ALA A 28 -4.76 -11.63 -5.52
C ALA A 28 -4.84 -10.10 -5.36
N GLN A 29 -5.71 -9.41 -6.11
CA GLN A 29 -5.87 -7.95 -6.07
C GLN A 29 -6.19 -7.40 -4.67
N PRO A 30 -7.03 -8.06 -3.83
CA PRO A 30 -7.27 -7.59 -2.47
C PRO A 30 -6.01 -7.62 -1.60
N ILE A 31 -5.24 -8.71 -1.71
CA ILE A 31 -3.96 -8.88 -0.99
C ILE A 31 -2.97 -7.80 -1.45
N MET A 32 -2.97 -7.49 -2.74
CA MET A 32 -2.15 -6.46 -3.34
C MET A 32 -2.51 -5.06 -2.82
N MET A 33 -3.81 -4.74 -2.71
CA MET A 33 -4.30 -3.49 -2.13
C MET A 33 -3.95 -3.34 -0.65
N VAL A 34 -4.02 -4.43 0.14
CA VAL A 34 -3.54 -4.44 1.53
C VAL A 34 -2.03 -4.19 1.61
N GLY A 35 -1.24 -4.84 0.74
CA GLY A 35 0.19 -4.59 0.68
C GLY A 35 0.52 -3.14 0.29
N LEU A 36 -0.26 -2.57 -0.63
CA LEU A 36 -0.11 -1.20 -1.12
C LEU A 36 -0.49 -0.17 -0.05
N SER A 37 -1.57 -0.39 0.71
CA SER A 37 -1.94 0.48 1.84
C SER A 37 -0.87 0.44 2.94
N ALA A 38 -0.33 -0.74 3.27
CA ALA A 38 0.79 -0.89 4.20
C ALA A 38 2.07 -0.17 3.70
N PHE A 39 2.38 -0.25 2.40
CA PHE A 39 3.52 0.47 1.80
C PHE A 39 3.36 2.00 1.95
N ILE A 40 2.15 2.52 1.66
CA ILE A 40 1.83 3.94 1.81
C ILE A 40 1.92 4.36 3.28
N LEU A 41 1.42 3.54 4.21
CA LEU A 41 1.46 3.82 5.65
C LEU A 41 2.90 3.92 6.18
N VAL A 42 3.74 2.91 5.88
CA VAL A 42 5.17 2.90 6.24
C VAL A 42 5.87 4.13 5.65
N GLY A 43 5.47 4.52 4.45
CA GLY A 43 5.93 5.73 3.80
C GLY A 43 5.53 7.03 4.48
N GLY A 44 4.27 7.14 4.91
CA GLY A 44 3.77 8.26 5.69
C GLY A 44 4.48 8.40 7.02
N ILE A 45 4.68 7.29 7.74
CA ILE A 45 5.41 7.27 9.02
C ILE A 45 6.88 7.68 8.82
N ASP A 46 7.54 7.23 7.75
CA ASP A 46 8.91 7.64 7.42
C ASP A 46 9.00 9.17 7.14
N GLU A 47 8.01 9.74 6.44
CA GLU A 47 7.96 11.18 6.18
C GLU A 47 7.62 12.01 7.43
N LEU A 48 6.73 11.51 8.31
CA LEU A 48 6.46 12.12 9.62
C LEU A 48 7.74 12.17 10.47
N LYS A 49 8.50 11.06 10.51
CA LYS A 49 9.77 10.99 11.25
C LYS A 49 10.85 11.92 10.68
N LYS A 50 10.81 12.23 9.38
CA LYS A 50 11.71 13.21 8.73
C LYS A 50 11.27 14.66 8.92
N GLY A 51 10.21 14.93 9.68
CA GLY A 51 9.69 16.28 9.93
C GLY A 51 8.72 16.79 8.85
N ASN A 52 8.50 16.03 7.77
CA ASN A 52 7.58 16.39 6.70
C ASN A 52 6.13 16.03 7.05
N LYS A 53 5.57 16.78 8.02
CA LYS A 53 4.22 16.54 8.56
C LYS A 53 3.14 16.49 7.48
N ARG A 54 3.14 17.43 6.52
CA ARG A 54 2.15 17.48 5.41
C ARG A 54 2.10 16.19 4.61
N ARG A 55 3.24 15.74 4.09
CA ARG A 55 3.30 14.52 3.26
C ARG A 55 3.01 13.26 4.08
N GLY A 56 3.46 13.22 5.32
CA GLY A 56 3.16 12.13 6.25
C GLY A 56 1.66 11.96 6.50
N TYR A 57 0.94 13.04 6.83
CA TYR A 57 -0.51 13.00 7.00
C TYR A 57 -1.25 12.67 5.69
N MET A 58 -0.78 13.18 4.56
CA MET A 58 -1.36 12.86 3.24
C MET A 58 -1.25 11.36 2.93
N ASN A 59 -0.11 10.73 3.21
CA ASN A 59 0.06 9.29 3.04
C ASN A 59 -0.82 8.49 4.01
N ILE A 60 -0.96 8.92 5.27
CA ILE A 60 -1.86 8.24 6.22
C ILE A 60 -3.31 8.30 5.71
N PHE A 61 -3.76 9.47 5.26
CA PHE A 61 -5.08 9.64 4.67
C PHE A 61 -5.27 8.73 3.45
N LEU A 62 -4.26 8.69 2.57
CA LEU A 62 -4.28 7.84 1.38
C LEU A 62 -4.33 6.34 1.72
N CYS A 63 -3.64 5.90 2.78
CA CYS A 63 -3.72 4.53 3.29
C CYS A 63 -5.16 4.18 3.72
N VAL A 64 -5.79 5.05 4.52
CA VAL A 64 -7.18 4.86 4.97
C VAL A 64 -8.14 4.82 3.76
N PHE A 65 -7.93 5.70 2.78
CA PHE A 65 -8.71 5.72 1.55
C PHE A 65 -8.61 4.40 0.76
N VAL A 66 -7.39 3.88 0.57
CA VAL A 66 -7.18 2.59 -0.12
C VAL A 66 -7.86 1.44 0.62
N ILE A 67 -7.83 1.44 1.96
CA ILE A 67 -8.52 0.43 2.77
C ILE A 67 -10.05 0.57 2.64
N ALA A 68 -10.58 1.79 2.61
CA ALA A 68 -12.00 2.02 2.42
C ALA A 68 -12.49 1.53 1.05
N VAL A 69 -11.71 1.79 -0.01
CA VAL A 69 -11.99 1.28 -1.37
C VAL A 69 -11.92 -0.25 -1.40
N LEU A 70 -10.95 -0.85 -0.72
CA LEU A 70 -10.83 -2.30 -0.60
C LEU A 70 -12.09 -2.90 0.05
N VAL A 71 -12.51 -2.36 1.19
CA VAL A 71 -13.72 -2.81 1.90
C VAL A 71 -14.96 -2.65 1.02
N GLN A 72 -15.08 -1.52 0.31
CA GLN A 72 -16.16 -1.30 -0.65
C GLN A 72 -16.17 -2.35 -1.77
N SER A 73 -15.01 -2.80 -2.24
CA SER A 73 -14.90 -3.83 -3.27
C SER A 73 -15.37 -5.22 -2.82
N PHE A 74 -15.44 -5.49 -1.52
CA PHE A 74 -15.95 -6.75 -0.96
C PHE A 74 -17.44 -6.69 -0.58
N ILE A 75 -17.94 -5.49 -0.28
CA ILE A 75 -19.35 -5.26 0.09
C ILE A 75 -20.25 -5.21 -1.16
N LYS A 76 -19.67 -4.97 -2.33
CA LYS A 76 -20.36 -4.84 -3.62
C LYS A 76 -20.42 -6.16 -4.37
#